data_AF-A0A7S2UZU1-F1
#
_entry.id   AF-A0A7S2UZU1-F1
#
_cell.length_a   1.000
_cell.length_b   1.000
_cell.length_c   1.000
_cell.angle_alpha   90.00
_cell.angle_beta   90.00
_cell.angle_gamma   90.00
#
_symmetry.space_group_name_H-M   'P 1'
#
loop_
_entity.id
_entity.type
_entity.pdbx_description
1 polymer ?
#
loop_
_entity_poly.entity_id
_entity_poly.type
_entity_poly.pdbx_seq_one_letter_code
_entity_poly.pdbx_strand_id
1 'polypeptide(L)'
;LEISEASHVPKSFQDAVKDNPSALRLYTVLVSFTIEEGRGKGIKGIMKNDGFLFPDPKVDNRVAVWFTGGTMYPTSDVNISTWIDFFGGQAQAKKGFKKKLKAWLVKLLFGIEAPSSINNDNTLSYTMKKSPMGYLDVLYTDEDLRITRGNRGSIVVAERIPEG
;
A
#
# COMPACT_ATOMS: atom_id res chain seq x y z
N LEU A 1 -14.57 -15.45 -12.55
CA LEU A 1 -13.92 -14.45 -11.69
C LEU A 1 -14.99 -13.46 -11.27
N GLU A 2 -15.73 -13.79 -10.22
CA GLU A 2 -16.67 -12.85 -9.61
C GLU A 2 -15.84 -11.76 -8.93
N ILE A 3 -15.89 -10.56 -9.50
CA ILE A 3 -15.29 -9.37 -8.91
C ILE A 3 -16.23 -8.96 -7.78
N SER A 4 -16.06 -9.59 -6.61
CA SER A 4 -16.79 -9.22 -5.41
C SER A 4 -16.37 -7.81 -4.97
N GLU A 5 -17.30 -6.87 -5.07
CA GLU A 5 -17.31 -5.57 -4.41
C GLU A 5 -15.97 -4.81 -4.44
N ALA A 6 -15.52 -4.43 -5.64
CA ALA A 6 -14.56 -3.34 -5.79
C ALA A 6 -15.20 -2.05 -5.24
N SER A 7 -14.91 -1.72 -3.99
CA SER A 7 -15.39 -0.48 -3.38
C SER A 7 -14.77 0.72 -4.12
N HIS A 8 -15.53 1.23 -5.09
CA HIS A 8 -15.40 2.47 -5.85
C HIS A 8 -14.09 2.70 -6.63
N VAL A 9 -13.92 1.98 -7.75
CA VAL A 9 -13.07 2.48 -8.85
C VAL A 9 -13.68 3.80 -9.33
N PRO A 10 -12.98 4.96 -9.24
CA PRO A 10 -13.60 6.24 -9.54
C PRO A 10 -14.09 6.31 -11.00
N LYS A 11 -15.20 7.00 -11.25
CA LYS A 11 -15.82 7.06 -12.59
C LYS A 11 -14.85 7.56 -13.67
N SER A 12 -13.98 8.52 -13.32
CA SER A 12 -12.93 9.01 -14.22
C SER A 12 -11.96 7.92 -14.69
N PHE A 13 -11.75 6.86 -13.89
CA PHE A 13 -10.94 5.71 -14.28
C PHE A 13 -11.72 4.81 -15.25
N GLN A 14 -13.00 4.58 -14.97
CA GLN A 14 -13.85 3.79 -15.86
C GLN A 14 -13.97 4.45 -17.24
N ASP A 15 -14.11 5.76 -17.26
CA ASP A 15 -14.17 6.56 -18.49
C ASP A 15 -12.81 6.53 -19.24
N ALA A 16 -11.68 6.69 -18.54
CA ALA A 16 -10.34 6.64 -19.16
C ALA A 16 -10.01 5.26 -19.76
N VAL A 17 -10.44 4.17 -19.11
CA VAL A 17 -10.26 2.80 -19.61
C VAL A 17 -11.13 2.54 -20.84
N LYS A 18 -12.32 3.14 -20.92
CA LYS A 18 -13.21 2.98 -22.06
C LYS A 18 -12.57 3.46 -23.36
N ASP A 19 -11.85 4.58 -23.30
CA ASP A 19 -11.25 5.20 -24.48
C ASP A 19 -9.86 4.64 -24.82
N ASN A 20 -9.12 4.12 -23.82
CA ASN A 20 -7.86 3.40 -24.05
C ASN A 20 -7.64 2.29 -23.00
N PRO A 21 -8.17 1.08 -23.23
CA PRO A 21 -8.07 -0.02 -22.26
C PRO A 21 -6.62 -0.42 -21.94
N SER A 22 -5.72 -0.23 -22.92
CA SER A 22 -4.30 -0.58 -22.78
C SER A 22 -3.51 0.39 -21.90
N ALA A 23 -4.10 1.54 -21.53
CA ALA A 23 -3.47 2.54 -20.66
C ALA A 23 -3.52 2.15 -19.18
N LEU A 24 -4.42 1.25 -18.78
CA LEU A 24 -4.49 0.77 -17.40
C LEU A 24 -3.33 -0.18 -17.12
N ARG A 25 -2.60 0.10 -16.04
CA ARG A 25 -1.54 -0.77 -15.54
C ARG A 25 -1.86 -1.18 -14.11
N LEU A 26 -1.89 -2.48 -13.86
CA LEU A 26 -1.91 -3.02 -12.51
C LEU A 26 -0.52 -2.89 -11.91
N TYR A 27 -0.45 -2.43 -10.67
CA TYR A 27 0.80 -2.29 -9.97
C TYR A 27 0.68 -2.86 -8.57
N THR A 28 1.57 -3.80 -8.26
CA THR A 28 1.74 -4.34 -6.92
C THR A 28 3.08 -3.87 -6.38
N VAL A 29 3.06 -3.25 -5.21
CA VAL A 29 4.28 -2.85 -4.49
C VAL A 29 4.45 -3.73 -3.28
N LEU A 30 5.61 -4.39 -3.20
CA LEU A 30 6.04 -5.11 -2.01
C LEU A 30 7.04 -4.23 -1.24
N VAL A 31 6.72 -3.95 0.01
CA VAL A 31 7.56 -3.15 0.90
C VAL A 31 7.83 -3.95 2.16
N SER A 32 9.11 -4.20 2.45
CA SER A 32 9.51 -4.65 3.79
C SER A 32 9.43 -3.47 4.75
N PHE A 33 8.80 -3.65 5.90
CA PHE A 33 8.73 -2.62 6.93
C PHE A 33 9.22 -3.15 8.28
N THR A 34 9.65 -2.22 9.13
CA THR A 34 9.91 -2.47 10.54
C THR A 34 9.24 -1.34 11.34
N ILE A 35 8.40 -1.71 12.30
CA ILE A 35 7.82 -0.77 13.26
C ILE A 35 8.63 -0.89 14.55
N GLU A 36 9.49 0.08 14.81
CA GLU A 36 10.31 0.10 16.02
C GLU A 36 9.46 0.45 17.26
N GLU A 37 9.34 -0.48 18.21
CA GLU A 37 9.08 -0.15 19.62
C GLU A 37 10.43 -0.17 20.34
N GLY A 38 10.79 0.95 20.99
CA GLY A 38 12.14 1.15 21.54
C GLY A 38 12.73 -0.05 22.29
N ARG A 39 14.06 -0.21 22.19
CA ARG A 39 14.87 -1.37 22.64
C ARG A 39 14.71 -2.66 21.79
N GLY A 40 14.68 -2.53 20.46
CA GLY A 40 14.92 -3.66 19.54
C GLY A 40 13.83 -4.72 19.50
N LYS A 41 12.60 -4.38 19.92
CA LYS A 41 11.43 -5.27 19.88
C LYS A 41 10.41 -4.81 18.84
N GLY A 42 10.90 -4.31 17.71
CA GLY A 42 10.05 -3.88 16.61
C GLY A 42 9.37 -5.04 15.89
N ILE A 43 8.26 -4.76 15.21
CA ILE A 43 7.57 -5.74 14.37
C ILE A 43 8.00 -5.57 12.93
N LYS A 44 8.42 -6.66 12.33
CA LYS A 44 8.79 -6.73 10.92
C LYS A 44 7.66 -7.33 10.11
N GLY A 45 7.55 -6.92 8.87
CA GLY A 45 6.58 -7.48 7.97
C GLY A 45 6.85 -7.12 6.54
N ILE A 46 6.10 -7.76 5.66
CA ILE A 46 6.02 -7.43 4.25
C ILE A 46 4.62 -6.88 4.01
N MET A 47 4.55 -5.73 3.35
CA MET A 47 3.30 -5.13 2.91
C MET A 47 3.22 -5.24 1.39
N LYS A 48 2.23 -5.98 0.91
CA LYS A 48 1.78 -5.94 -0.48
C LYS A 48 0.72 -4.86 -0.60
N ASN A 49 0.96 -3.83 -1.39
CA ASN A 49 -0.02 -2.83 -1.79
C ASN A 49 -0.48 -3.12 -3.21
N ASP A 50 -1.78 -3.14 -3.43
CA ASP A 50 -2.39 -3.31 -4.74
C ASP A 50 -2.97 -1.97 -5.21
N GLY A 51 -2.71 -1.64 -6.47
CA GLY A 51 -3.18 -0.41 -7.07
C GLY A 51 -3.16 -0.40 -8.59
N PHE A 52 -3.60 0.73 -9.12
CA PHE A 52 -3.72 0.99 -10.54
C PHE A 52 -2.96 2.27 -10.88
N LEU A 53 -2.36 2.26 -12.06
CA LEU A 53 -1.68 3.37 -12.68
C LEU A 53 -2.38 3.69 -14.00
N PHE A 54 -2.52 4.99 -14.29
CA PHE A 54 -3.00 5.46 -15.59
C PHE A 54 -2.33 6.78 -15.96
N PRO A 55 -2.06 7.04 -17.25
CA PRO A 55 -1.55 8.32 -17.71
C PRO A 55 -2.52 9.46 -17.39
N ASP A 56 -2.00 10.61 -16.95
CA ASP A 56 -2.81 11.81 -16.81
C ASP A 56 -3.13 12.36 -18.21
N PRO A 57 -4.42 12.57 -18.56
CA PRO A 57 -4.80 13.05 -19.89
C PRO A 57 -4.43 14.52 -20.13
N LYS A 58 -4.05 15.27 -19.08
CA LYS A 58 -3.77 16.71 -19.16
C LYS A 58 -2.29 17.06 -19.01
N VAL A 59 -1.47 16.13 -18.52
CA VAL A 59 -0.07 16.39 -18.20
C VAL A 59 0.77 15.26 -18.77
N ASP A 60 1.61 15.60 -19.76
CA ASP A 60 2.57 14.66 -20.33
C ASP A 60 3.49 14.10 -19.26
N ASN A 61 3.84 12.82 -19.40
CA ASN A 61 4.73 12.08 -18.49
C ASN A 61 4.23 11.96 -17.04
N ARG A 62 2.98 12.33 -16.74
CA ARG A 62 2.37 12.10 -15.43
C ARG A 62 1.56 10.81 -15.43
N VAL A 63 1.70 10.06 -14.35
CA VAL A 63 0.90 8.87 -14.07
C VAL A 63 0.19 9.06 -12.74
N ALA A 64 -1.13 8.98 -12.76
CA ALA A 64 -1.93 8.99 -11.55
C ALA A 64 -1.95 7.59 -10.92
N VAL A 65 -1.85 7.56 -9.60
CA VAL A 65 -1.71 6.35 -8.79
C VAL A 65 -2.90 6.22 -7.86
N TRP A 66 -3.52 5.04 -7.85
CA TRP A 66 -4.63 4.71 -6.96
C TRP A 66 -4.42 3.37 -6.29
N PHE A 67 -4.29 3.37 -4.96
CA PHE A 67 -4.19 2.15 -4.17
C PHE A 67 -5.58 1.71 -3.74
N THR A 68 -5.90 0.44 -3.92
CA THR A 68 -7.20 -0.11 -3.51
C THR A 68 -7.14 -0.82 -2.17
N GLY A 69 -5.95 -1.20 -1.72
CA GLY A 69 -5.76 -1.94 -0.49
C GLY A 69 -4.51 -2.79 -0.57
N GLY A 70 -4.49 -3.86 0.20
CA GLY A 70 -3.37 -4.78 0.21
C GLY A 70 -3.41 -5.79 1.33
N THR A 71 -2.29 -6.48 1.50
CA THR A 71 -2.12 -7.53 2.51
C THR A 71 -0.77 -7.36 3.20
N MET A 72 -0.76 -7.50 4.52
CA MET A 72 0.46 -7.59 5.30
C MET A 72 0.73 -9.01 5.77
N TYR A 73 2.01 -9.34 5.78
CA TYR A 73 2.54 -10.64 6.14
C TYR A 73 3.58 -10.46 7.27
N PRO A 74 3.54 -11.28 8.33
CA PRO A 74 4.68 -11.37 9.23
C PRO A 74 5.89 -11.97 8.49
N THR A 75 7.10 -11.54 8.82
CA THR A 75 8.31 -12.23 8.38
C THR A 75 8.50 -13.52 9.19
N SER A 76 9.33 -14.44 8.70
CA SER A 76 9.55 -15.76 9.34
C SER A 76 10.15 -15.69 10.75
N ASP A 77 10.84 -14.59 11.08
CA ASP A 77 11.45 -14.34 12.39
C ASP A 77 10.47 -13.71 13.40
N VAL A 78 9.25 -13.36 12.98
CA VAL A 78 8.27 -12.72 13.86
C VAL A 78 7.45 -13.75 14.62
N ASN A 79 7.38 -13.57 15.93
CA ASN A 79 6.48 -14.31 16.80
C ASN A 79 5.02 -13.97 16.47
N ILE A 80 4.25 -14.99 16.04
CA ILE A 80 2.86 -14.82 15.57
C ILE A 80 1.93 -14.27 16.67
N SER A 81 2.11 -14.65 17.94
CA SER A 81 1.26 -14.07 19.00
C SER A 81 1.53 -12.58 19.17
N THR A 82 2.78 -12.14 19.04
CA THR A 82 3.15 -10.72 19.06
C THR A 82 2.56 -9.96 17.86
N TRP A 83 2.55 -10.59 16.68
CA TRP A 83 1.90 -10.05 15.49
C TRP A 83 0.39 -9.88 15.69
N ILE A 84 -0.27 -10.91 16.23
CA ILE A 84 -1.70 -10.91 16.53
C ILE A 84 -2.03 -9.86 17.60
N ASP A 85 -1.25 -9.78 18.66
CA ASP A 85 -1.42 -8.77 19.72
C ASP A 85 -1.24 -7.34 19.20
N PHE A 86 -0.46 -7.17 18.13
CA PHE A 86 -0.22 -5.87 17.54
C PHE A 86 -1.31 -5.43 16.56
N PHE A 87 -1.73 -6.33 15.66
CA PHE A 87 -2.66 -6.01 14.58
C PHE A 87 -4.11 -6.46 14.81
N GLY A 88 -4.35 -7.48 15.66
CA GLY A 88 -5.67 -8.12 15.88
C GLY A 88 -6.65 -7.31 16.75
N GLY A 89 -6.55 -5.99 16.73
CA GLY A 89 -7.17 -5.07 17.68
C GLY A 89 -8.69 -4.89 17.59
N GLN A 90 -9.47 -5.96 17.83
CA GLN A 90 -10.88 -5.90 18.28
C GLN A 90 -11.22 -6.95 19.36
N ALA A 91 -10.45 -8.05 19.53
CA ALA A 91 -10.89 -9.17 20.38
C ALA A 91 -10.51 -9.10 21.89
N GLN A 92 -9.55 -8.27 22.32
CA GLN A 92 -9.19 -8.16 23.75
C GLN A 92 -9.02 -6.71 24.22
N ALA A 93 -10.12 -6.15 24.69
CA ALA A 93 -10.18 -4.82 25.29
C ALA A 93 -9.75 -4.85 26.77
N LYS A 94 -8.44 -4.83 27.09
CA LYS A 94 -7.95 -4.37 28.41
C LYS A 94 -6.61 -3.60 28.35
N LYS A 95 -6.67 -2.34 28.82
CA LYS A 95 -5.61 -1.40 29.29
C LYS A 95 -4.70 -0.63 28.29
N GLY A 96 -4.62 0.69 28.53
CA GLY A 96 -3.37 1.46 28.57
C GLY A 96 -2.96 2.28 27.33
N PHE A 97 -2.46 3.50 27.58
CA PHE A 97 -1.99 4.56 26.67
C PHE A 97 -1.25 4.12 25.37
N LYS A 98 -0.59 2.96 25.36
CA LYS A 98 0.02 2.33 24.17
C LYS A 98 -0.97 2.10 23.01
N LYS A 99 -2.27 1.96 23.31
CA LYS A 99 -3.33 1.73 22.31
C LYS A 99 -3.57 2.92 21.36
N LYS A 100 -3.33 4.17 21.82
CA LYS A 100 -3.49 5.37 20.99
C LYS A 100 -2.43 5.46 19.90
N LEU A 101 -1.18 5.04 20.20
CA LEU A 101 -0.09 5.07 19.24
C LEU A 101 -0.28 4.02 18.12
N LYS A 102 -0.75 2.81 18.47
CA LYS A 102 -1.08 1.76 17.48
C LYS A 102 -2.23 2.18 16.57
N ALA A 103 -3.33 2.68 17.14
CA ALA A 103 -4.44 3.20 16.35
C ALA A 103 -4.05 4.40 15.47
N TRP A 104 -3.15 5.26 15.95
CA TRP A 104 -2.58 6.35 15.17
C TRP A 104 -1.66 5.87 14.06
N LEU A 105 -0.74 4.92 14.31
CA LEU A 105 0.15 4.32 13.29
C LEU A 105 -0.64 3.61 12.21
N VAL A 106 -1.66 2.83 12.58
CA VAL A 106 -2.55 2.16 11.62
C VAL A 106 -3.34 3.19 10.80
N LYS A 107 -3.85 4.25 11.45
CA LYS A 107 -4.51 5.37 10.74
C LYS A 107 -3.53 6.15 9.84
N LEU A 108 -2.27 6.27 10.24
CA LEU A 108 -1.20 6.97 9.52
C LEU A 108 -0.74 6.18 8.29
N LEU A 109 -0.54 4.87 8.43
CA LEU A 109 -0.09 3.97 7.37
C LEU A 109 -1.20 3.73 6.32
N PHE A 110 -2.43 3.50 6.77
CA PHE A 110 -3.52 3.09 5.88
C PHE A 110 -4.46 4.22 5.48
N GLY A 111 -4.35 5.39 6.10
CA GLY A 111 -5.16 6.57 5.78
C GLY A 111 -6.66 6.44 6.09
N ILE A 112 -7.22 5.23 6.21
CA ILE A 112 -8.62 4.89 6.52
C ILE A 112 -8.66 3.49 7.19
N GLU A 113 -9.65 3.31 8.06
CA GLU A 113 -10.10 2.09 8.77
C GLU A 113 -9.05 0.99 8.98
N ALA A 114 -8.62 0.85 10.24
CA ALA A 114 -7.87 -0.31 10.68
C ALA A 114 -8.62 -1.59 10.28
N PRO A 115 -7.93 -2.57 9.68
CA PRO A 115 -8.55 -3.85 9.36
C PRO A 115 -9.15 -4.48 10.62
N SER A 116 -10.38 -4.97 10.49
CA SER A 116 -11.23 -5.39 11.62
C SER A 116 -10.75 -6.69 12.27
N SER A 117 -9.98 -7.51 11.55
CA SER A 117 -9.52 -8.82 12.00
C SER A 117 -8.30 -9.31 11.21
N ILE A 118 -7.50 -10.17 11.83
CA ILE A 118 -6.46 -10.98 11.17
C ILE A 118 -7.14 -12.19 10.51
N ASN A 119 -6.66 -12.57 9.33
CA ASN A 119 -7.12 -13.75 8.58
C ASN A 119 -6.63 -15.05 9.24
N ASN A 120 -7.25 -16.19 8.91
CA ASN A 120 -6.88 -17.50 9.46
C ASN A 120 -5.43 -17.93 9.14
N ASP A 121 -4.81 -17.32 8.13
CA ASP A 121 -3.42 -17.54 7.72
C ASP A 121 -2.43 -16.56 8.37
N ASN A 122 -2.87 -15.81 9.39
CA ASN A 122 -2.12 -14.77 10.11
C ASN A 122 -1.82 -13.50 9.27
N THR A 123 -2.40 -13.37 8.09
CA THR A 123 -2.25 -12.16 7.27
C THR A 123 -3.25 -11.09 7.68
N LEU A 124 -2.96 -9.84 7.31
CA LEU A 124 -3.85 -8.71 7.53
C LEU A 124 -4.22 -8.06 6.19
N SER A 125 -5.45 -8.26 5.74
CA SER A 125 -5.98 -7.60 4.56
C SER A 125 -6.64 -6.27 4.92
N TYR A 126 -6.41 -5.23 4.11
CA TYR A 126 -7.04 -3.93 4.29
C TYR A 126 -7.53 -3.38 2.94
N THR A 127 -8.57 -2.56 3.00
CA THR A 127 -9.14 -1.89 1.84
C THR A 127 -9.08 -0.37 2.03
N MET A 128 -8.65 0.34 0.99
CA MET A 128 -8.58 1.80 1.00
C MET A 128 -9.83 2.39 0.34
N LYS A 129 -10.86 2.69 1.15
CA LYS A 129 -12.12 3.29 0.64
C LYS A 129 -11.94 4.70 0.07
N LYS A 130 -10.93 5.44 0.54
CA LYS A 130 -10.50 6.71 -0.05
C LYS A 130 -8.98 6.69 -0.20
N SER A 131 -8.49 6.11 -1.30
CA SER A 131 -7.06 6.20 -1.60
C SER A 131 -6.67 7.68 -1.62
N PRO A 132 -5.55 8.08 -1.00
CA PRO A 132 -4.94 9.34 -1.37
C PRO A 132 -4.63 9.27 -2.87
N MET A 133 -5.34 10.07 -3.66
CA MET A 133 -5.06 10.19 -5.08
C MET A 133 -3.67 10.81 -5.21
N GLY A 134 -2.72 10.01 -5.67
CA GLY A 134 -1.35 10.43 -5.92
C GLY A 134 -1.11 10.57 -7.40
N TYR A 135 -0.02 11.25 -7.74
CA TYR A 135 0.57 11.13 -9.06
C TYR A 135 2.08 11.04 -8.91
N LEU A 136 2.71 10.50 -9.94
CA LEU A 136 4.14 10.56 -10.15
C LEU A 136 4.40 11.15 -11.53
N ASP A 137 5.39 12.03 -11.61
CA ASP A 137 5.93 12.52 -12.87
C ASP A 137 7.12 11.63 -13.23
N VAL A 138 7.12 11.05 -14.43
CA VAL A 138 8.26 10.32 -14.99
C VAL A 138 9.22 11.37 -15.53
N LEU A 139 10.32 11.61 -14.79
CA LEU A 139 11.32 12.60 -15.18
C LEU A 139 12.31 12.04 -16.18
N TYR A 140 12.62 10.75 -16.04
CA TYR A 140 13.53 10.03 -16.91
C TYR A 140 13.19 8.54 -16.86
N THR A 141 13.24 7.87 -18.00
CA THR A 141 13.18 6.41 -18.07
C THR A 141 13.97 5.93 -19.29
N ASP A 142 14.82 4.95 -19.08
CA ASP A 142 15.46 4.17 -20.14
C ASP A 142 15.36 2.67 -19.79
N GLU A 143 16.25 1.84 -20.36
CA GLU A 143 16.26 0.39 -20.16
C GLU A 143 16.72 -0.04 -18.76
N ASP A 144 17.53 0.78 -18.08
CA ASP A 144 18.22 0.42 -16.84
C ASP A 144 17.89 1.36 -15.67
N LEU A 145 17.37 2.55 -15.93
CA LEU A 145 17.16 3.62 -14.97
C LEU A 145 15.78 4.25 -15.13
N ARG A 146 15.11 4.45 -14.00
CA ARG A 146 13.87 5.22 -13.92
C ARG A 146 13.94 6.22 -12.78
N ILE A 147 13.69 7.49 -13.10
CA ILE A 147 13.60 8.58 -12.13
C ILE A 147 12.17 9.12 -12.15
N THR A 148 11.52 9.08 -10.98
CA THR A 148 10.16 9.62 -10.82
C THR A 148 10.11 10.63 -9.69
N ARG A 149 9.20 11.60 -9.82
CA ARG A 149 8.88 12.57 -8.77
C ARG A 149 7.45 12.36 -8.30
N GLY A 150 7.27 12.03 -7.03
CA GLY A 150 5.95 11.93 -6.43
C GLY A 150 5.29 13.31 -6.24
N ASN A 151 3.97 13.32 -6.08
CA ASN A 151 3.15 14.53 -5.88
C ASN A 151 3.56 15.43 -4.69
N ARG A 152 4.35 14.92 -3.74
CA ARG A 152 4.91 15.69 -2.61
C ARG A 152 6.39 16.07 -2.79
N GLY A 153 6.94 15.88 -3.99
CA GLY A 153 8.31 16.24 -4.33
C GLY A 153 9.36 15.16 -4.04
N SER A 154 8.98 14.02 -3.43
CA SER A 154 9.87 12.88 -3.26
C SER A 154 10.40 12.39 -4.60
N ILE A 155 11.70 12.14 -4.70
CA ILE A 155 12.34 11.58 -5.89
C ILE A 155 12.64 10.11 -5.63
N VAL A 156 12.23 9.24 -6.54
CA VAL A 156 12.57 7.81 -6.53
C VAL A 156 13.43 7.53 -7.73
N VAL A 157 14.62 6.98 -7.47
CA VAL A 157 15.53 6.45 -8.49
C VAL A 157 15.46 4.93 -8.37
N ALA A 158 15.05 4.27 -9.44
CA ALA A 158 15.02 2.82 -9.56
C ALA A 158 15.98 2.41 -10.66
N GLU A 159 16.92 1.54 -10.32
CA GLU A 159 17.87 0.95 -11.25
C GLU A 159 17.54 -0.53 -11.42
N ARG A 160 17.64 -1.03 -12.64
CA ARG A 160 17.51 -2.45 -12.94
C ARG A 160 18.81 -3.15 -12.54
N ILE A 161 18.71 -4.13 -11.65
CA ILE A 161 19.86 -4.98 -11.31
C ILE A 161 20.08 -5.93 -12.50
N PRO A 162 21.27 -5.94 -13.14
CA PRO A 162 21.57 -6.88 -14.21
C PRO A 162 21.43 -8.32 -13.71
N GLU A 163 20.83 -9.20 -14.51
CA GLU A 163 20.89 -10.64 -14.22
C GLU A 163 22.34 -11.10 -14.42
N GLY A 164 22.95 -11.62 -13.36
CA GLY A 164 24.29 -12.21 -13.38
C GLY A 164 24.28 -13.67 -13.83
#